data_AF-A0A7H0Y308-F1
#
_entry.id   AF-A0A7H0Y308-F1
#
_cell.length_a   1.000
_cell.length_b   1.000
_cell.length_c   1.000
_cell.angle_alpha   90.00
_cell.angle_beta   90.00
_cell.angle_gamma   90.00
#
_symmetry.space_group_name_H-M   'P 1'
#
loop_
_entity.id
_entity.type
_entity.pdbx_description
1 polymer ?
#
loop_
_entity_poly.entity_id
_entity_poly.type
_entity_poly.pdbx_seq_one_letter_code
_entity_poly.pdbx_strand_id
1 'polypeptide(L)'
;MNNIYQDELYNKDIKERFLSELRSTTKKNYELKLKRACKIEKRLGKDLYDFSLAEIEEVIYYLSPTKLNSAINYGSILRSYIDWACSHGLRKDKLNPLASIGGSKYFEKFVPQQTLIRDDALRLALSQIASDRDIAIIQGVFEGIMGRKYSELLNLKMKDIDIEHKIAHLKNMGAYGDIEERSIVISPFLVRALERANAETTYKSNLGAGSSKRDEAKLKESDYIIKSSKQDQVKSTLISQVVTKFAVKLNLPKLTPYDLRNSGMLYMAKNKYIEKKGKLDSSDINAICRHYNTTSKDGEIYFSTTYTRDFLNVETIKRIYSDEVE
;
A
#
# COMPACT_ATOMS: atom_id res chain seq x y z
N MET A 1 -3.19 -14.96 -3.48
CA MET A 1 -3.29 -15.01 -4.95
C MET A 1 -4.58 -15.74 -5.29
N ASN A 2 -5.61 -15.04 -5.77
CA ASN A 2 -6.89 -15.68 -6.12
C ASN A 2 -6.77 -16.31 -7.50
N ASN A 3 -6.71 -17.63 -7.52
CA ASN A 3 -6.74 -18.45 -8.73
C ASN A 3 -8.20 -18.65 -9.17
N ILE A 4 -8.85 -17.57 -9.61
CA ILE A 4 -10.18 -17.60 -10.23
C ILE A 4 -10.02 -17.09 -11.66
N TYR A 5 -9.39 -17.89 -12.51
CA TYR A 5 -9.34 -17.68 -13.95
C TYR A 5 -10.31 -18.67 -14.59
N GLN A 6 -11.57 -18.26 -14.75
CA GLN A 6 -12.34 -18.77 -15.88
C GLN A 6 -12.04 -17.83 -17.03
N ASP A 7 -11.33 -18.32 -18.04
CA ASP A 7 -10.94 -17.58 -19.25
C ASP A 7 -12.10 -17.30 -20.21
N GLU A 8 -13.33 -17.33 -19.72
CA GLU A 8 -14.53 -17.33 -20.55
C GLU A 8 -15.28 -16.01 -20.44
N LEU A 9 -15.69 -15.47 -21.59
CA LEU A 9 -16.56 -14.31 -21.71
C LEU A 9 -18.02 -14.80 -21.82
N TYR A 10 -18.93 -14.22 -21.03
CA TYR A 10 -20.37 -14.41 -21.23
C TYR A 10 -20.79 -13.74 -22.56
N ASN A 11 -21.63 -14.39 -23.38
CA ASN A 11 -21.96 -13.94 -24.73
C ASN A 11 -20.72 -13.48 -25.52
N LYS A 12 -19.78 -14.41 -25.68
CA LYS A 12 -18.45 -14.18 -26.23
C LYS A 12 -18.46 -13.30 -27.49
N ASP A 13 -19.31 -13.62 -28.47
CA ASP A 13 -19.36 -12.90 -29.75
C ASP A 13 -19.64 -11.39 -29.58
N ILE A 14 -20.54 -11.03 -28.66
CA ILE A 14 -20.88 -9.62 -28.39
C ILE A 14 -19.69 -8.91 -27.76
N LYS A 15 -19.05 -9.53 -26.77
CA LYS A 15 -17.90 -8.95 -26.08
C LYS A 15 -16.68 -8.88 -26.99
N GLU A 16 -16.49 -9.85 -27.88
CA GLU A 16 -15.41 -9.82 -28.87
C GLU A 16 -15.60 -8.70 -29.90
N ARG A 17 -16.84 -8.44 -30.34
CA ARG A 17 -17.14 -7.27 -31.18
C ARG A 17 -16.74 -5.97 -30.50
N PHE A 18 -17.18 -5.74 -29.26
CA PHE A 18 -16.77 -4.58 -28.47
C PHE A 18 -15.24 -4.46 -28.34
N LEU A 19 -14.58 -5.57 -27.99
CA LEU A 19 -13.13 -5.60 -27.79
C LEU A 19 -12.34 -5.39 -29.08
N SER A 20 -12.92 -5.66 -30.25
CA SER A 20 -12.26 -5.49 -31.56
C SER A 20 -12.07 -4.02 -31.95
N GLU A 21 -12.91 -3.13 -31.41
CA GLU A 21 -12.85 -1.68 -31.67
C GLU A 21 -11.79 -0.96 -30.80
N LEU A 22 -11.18 -1.66 -29.84
CA LEU A 22 -10.22 -1.10 -28.90
C LEU A 22 -8.77 -1.32 -29.34
N ARG A 23 -7.89 -0.36 -29.00
CA ARG A 23 -6.44 -0.52 -29.15
C ARG A 23 -5.93 -1.72 -28.33
N SER A 24 -4.88 -2.38 -28.83
CA SER A 24 -4.38 -3.67 -28.30
C SER A 24 -4.08 -3.68 -26.79
N THR A 25 -3.50 -2.60 -26.25
CA THR A 25 -3.19 -2.48 -24.81
C THR A 25 -4.46 -2.31 -23.96
N THR A 26 -5.40 -1.48 -24.43
CA THR A 26 -6.72 -1.27 -23.80
C THR A 26 -7.55 -2.55 -23.82
N LYS A 27 -7.57 -3.24 -24.96
CA LYS A 27 -8.28 -4.50 -25.18
C LYS A 27 -7.97 -5.53 -24.10
N LYS A 28 -6.68 -5.82 -23.84
CA LYS A 28 -6.26 -6.81 -22.83
C LYS A 28 -6.76 -6.47 -21.43
N ASN A 29 -6.69 -5.19 -21.05
CA ASN A 29 -7.16 -4.75 -19.74
C ASN A 29 -8.69 -4.90 -19.61
N TYR A 30 -9.43 -4.49 -20.64
CA TYR A 30 -10.89 -4.57 -20.67
C TYR A 30 -11.36 -6.03 -20.65
N GLU A 31 -10.76 -6.87 -21.51
CA GLU A 31 -11.06 -8.31 -21.60
C GLU A 31 -10.90 -9.00 -20.24
N LEU A 32 -9.82 -8.74 -19.51
CA LEU A 32 -9.59 -9.31 -18.18
C LEU A 32 -10.71 -8.96 -17.18
N LYS A 33 -11.27 -7.75 -17.26
CA LYS A 33 -12.36 -7.33 -16.37
C LYS A 33 -13.69 -7.93 -16.77
N LEU A 34 -13.98 -7.99 -18.08
CA LEU A 34 -15.18 -8.65 -18.59
C LEU A 34 -15.19 -10.15 -18.28
N LYS A 35 -14.05 -10.84 -18.42
CA LYS A 35 -13.91 -12.26 -18.00
C LYS A 35 -14.23 -12.45 -16.52
N ARG A 36 -13.85 -11.50 -15.66
CA ARG A 36 -14.17 -11.57 -14.23
C ARG A 36 -15.65 -11.29 -13.93
N ALA A 37 -16.32 -10.47 -14.74
CA ALA A 37 -17.76 -10.23 -14.62
C ALA A 37 -18.59 -11.48 -15.01
N CYS A 38 -18.05 -12.34 -15.88
CA CYS A 38 -18.70 -13.56 -16.38
C CYS A 38 -19.35 -14.43 -15.29
N LYS A 39 -18.73 -14.55 -14.11
CA LYS A 39 -19.33 -15.33 -13.01
C LYS A 39 -20.67 -14.75 -12.55
N ILE A 40 -20.78 -13.43 -12.49
CA ILE A 40 -22.00 -12.73 -12.10
C ILE A 40 -23.02 -12.80 -13.24
N GLU A 41 -22.59 -12.65 -14.49
CA GLU A 41 -23.44 -12.77 -15.69
C GLU A 41 -24.07 -14.17 -15.79
N LYS A 42 -23.28 -15.24 -15.65
CA LYS A 42 -23.78 -16.62 -15.63
C LYS A 42 -24.80 -16.86 -14.52
N ARG A 43 -24.56 -16.32 -13.32
CA ARG A 43 -25.46 -16.45 -12.17
C ARG A 43 -26.78 -15.70 -12.39
N LEU A 44 -26.74 -14.52 -13.03
CA LEU A 44 -27.92 -13.70 -13.30
C LEU A 44 -28.64 -14.07 -14.62
N GLY A 45 -28.02 -14.92 -15.45
CA GLY A 45 -28.59 -15.36 -16.72
C GLY A 45 -28.76 -14.26 -17.76
N LYS A 46 -28.02 -13.14 -17.62
CA LYS A 46 -28.09 -12.00 -18.53
C LYS A 46 -26.73 -11.35 -18.69
N ASP A 47 -26.57 -10.60 -19.77
CA ASP A 47 -25.33 -9.91 -20.08
C ASP A 47 -25.13 -8.70 -19.16
N LEU A 48 -23.87 -8.39 -18.84
CA LEU A 48 -23.46 -7.20 -18.11
C LEU A 48 -24.07 -5.92 -18.70
N TYR A 49 -24.24 -5.83 -20.03
CA TYR A 49 -24.86 -4.63 -20.62
C TYR A 49 -26.33 -4.42 -20.22
N ASP A 50 -27.02 -5.46 -19.72
CA ASP A 50 -28.42 -5.43 -19.27
C ASP A 50 -28.54 -5.41 -17.73
N PHE A 51 -27.44 -5.17 -17.02
CA PHE A 51 -27.47 -5.05 -15.57
C PHE A 51 -28.12 -3.73 -15.14
N SER A 52 -28.77 -3.78 -13.97
CA SER A 52 -29.18 -2.62 -13.18
C SER A 52 -27.97 -2.06 -12.41
N LEU A 53 -28.13 -0.88 -11.79
CA LEU A 53 -27.07 -0.31 -10.95
C LEU A 53 -26.66 -1.27 -9.83
N ALA A 54 -27.61 -1.87 -9.10
CA ALA A 54 -27.32 -2.79 -8.00
C ALA A 54 -26.52 -4.04 -8.44
N GLU A 55 -26.81 -4.58 -9.63
CA GLU A 55 -26.07 -5.74 -10.16
C GLU A 55 -24.66 -5.34 -10.64
N ILE A 56 -24.50 -4.12 -11.16
CA ILE A 56 -23.18 -3.55 -11.45
C ILE A 56 -22.37 -3.37 -10.16
N GLU A 57 -23.00 -2.89 -9.08
CA GLU A 57 -22.35 -2.80 -7.77
C GLU A 57 -21.86 -4.18 -7.29
N GLU A 58 -22.67 -5.23 -7.49
CA GLU A 58 -22.27 -6.60 -7.15
C GLU A 58 -21.03 -7.06 -7.93
N VAL A 59 -20.93 -6.71 -9.23
CA VAL A 59 -19.71 -6.97 -10.01
C VAL A 59 -18.51 -6.25 -9.40
N ILE A 60 -18.65 -4.97 -9.04
CA ILE A 60 -17.53 -4.20 -8.47
C ILE A 60 -17.12 -4.78 -7.11
N TYR A 61 -18.07 -5.16 -6.25
CA TYR A 61 -17.79 -5.85 -4.99
C TYR A 61 -17.09 -7.19 -5.22
N TYR A 62 -17.53 -7.98 -6.19
CA TYR A 62 -16.91 -9.26 -6.54
C TYR A 62 -15.47 -9.10 -7.04
N LEU A 63 -15.18 -8.00 -7.75
CA LEU A 63 -13.83 -7.66 -8.20
C LEU A 63 -12.90 -7.21 -7.05
N SER A 64 -13.46 -6.91 -5.88
CA SER A 64 -12.77 -6.53 -4.63
C SER A 64 -11.61 -5.54 -4.84
N PRO A 65 -11.86 -4.34 -5.39
CA PRO A 65 -10.81 -3.34 -5.58
C PRO A 65 -10.20 -2.94 -4.24
N THR A 66 -8.87 -3.02 -4.11
CA THR A 66 -8.16 -2.62 -2.88
C THR A 66 -7.75 -1.15 -2.87
N LYS A 67 -8.00 -0.43 -3.96
CA LYS A 67 -7.66 0.99 -4.14
C LYS A 67 -8.78 1.71 -4.87
N LEU A 68 -9.02 2.98 -4.54
CA LEU A 68 -10.05 3.80 -5.18
C LEU A 68 -9.86 3.94 -6.69
N ASN A 69 -8.62 4.16 -7.15
CA ASN A 69 -8.35 4.21 -8.59
C ASN A 69 -8.66 2.87 -9.29
N SER A 70 -8.56 1.73 -8.60
CA SER A 70 -8.97 0.44 -9.18
C SER A 70 -10.50 0.34 -9.29
N ALA A 71 -11.24 0.78 -8.27
CA ALA A 71 -12.71 0.81 -8.29
C ALA A 71 -13.23 1.75 -9.39
N ILE A 72 -12.67 2.96 -9.50
CA ILE A 72 -13.00 3.93 -10.57
C ILE A 72 -12.72 3.34 -11.95
N ASN A 73 -11.56 2.71 -12.13
CA ASN A 73 -11.20 2.08 -13.40
C ASN A 73 -12.15 0.93 -13.75
N TYR A 74 -12.62 0.14 -12.77
CA TYR A 74 -13.66 -0.85 -13.00
C TYR A 74 -14.96 -0.20 -13.45
N GLY A 75 -15.44 0.80 -12.73
CA GLY A 75 -16.63 1.56 -13.14
C GLY A 75 -16.53 2.13 -14.56
N SER A 76 -15.38 2.68 -14.92
CA SER A 76 -15.11 3.23 -16.26
C SER A 76 -15.21 2.16 -17.35
N ILE A 77 -14.58 1.00 -17.16
CA ILE A 77 -14.62 -0.11 -18.13
C ILE A 77 -16.05 -0.64 -18.30
N LEU A 78 -16.77 -0.86 -17.19
CA LEU A 78 -18.15 -1.33 -17.24
C LEU A 78 -19.05 -0.30 -17.94
N ARG A 79 -18.87 1.00 -17.63
CA ARG A 79 -19.58 2.10 -18.29
C ARG A 79 -19.35 2.08 -19.80
N SER A 80 -18.09 2.02 -20.26
CA SER A 80 -17.76 2.00 -21.68
C SER A 80 -18.38 0.82 -22.43
N TYR A 81 -18.42 -0.37 -21.81
CA TYR A 81 -19.07 -1.54 -22.43
C TYR A 81 -20.59 -1.35 -22.54
N ILE A 82 -21.24 -0.86 -21.49
CA ILE A 82 -22.69 -0.61 -21.49
C ILE A 82 -23.04 0.50 -22.49
N ASP A 83 -22.25 1.58 -22.57
CA ASP A 83 -22.45 2.66 -23.54
C ASP A 83 -22.35 2.16 -24.98
N TRP A 84 -21.35 1.32 -25.27
CA TRP A 84 -21.20 0.68 -26.58
C TRP A 84 -22.41 -0.22 -26.90
N ALA A 85 -22.90 -0.99 -25.93
CA ALA A 85 -24.08 -1.83 -26.13
C ALA A 85 -25.35 -1.00 -26.38
N CYS A 86 -25.49 0.16 -25.70
CA CYS A 86 -26.57 1.11 -25.96
C CYS A 86 -26.50 1.69 -27.38
N SER A 87 -25.32 2.08 -27.85
CA SER A 87 -25.16 2.64 -29.21
C SER A 87 -25.46 1.63 -30.31
N HIS A 88 -25.28 0.33 -30.02
CA HIS A 88 -25.61 -0.78 -30.92
C HIS A 88 -27.04 -1.33 -30.73
N GLY A 89 -27.86 -0.69 -29.90
CA GLY A 89 -29.26 -1.08 -29.68
C GLY A 89 -29.44 -2.43 -28.98
N LEU A 90 -28.43 -2.93 -28.27
CA LEU A 90 -28.47 -4.22 -27.58
C LEU A 90 -29.23 -4.15 -26.26
N ARG A 91 -29.19 -3.01 -25.57
CA ARG A 91 -29.87 -2.77 -24.30
C ARG A 91 -31.28 -2.21 -24.51
N LYS A 92 -32.28 -2.79 -23.84
CA LYS A 92 -33.70 -2.39 -23.94
C LYS A 92 -33.96 -0.94 -23.54
N ASP A 93 -33.42 -0.54 -22.39
CA ASP A 93 -33.75 0.77 -21.78
C ASP A 93 -32.92 1.93 -22.36
N LYS A 94 -32.00 1.65 -23.30
CA LYS A 94 -31.06 2.58 -23.97
C LYS A 94 -30.22 3.52 -23.07
N LEU A 95 -30.39 3.43 -21.75
CA LEU A 95 -29.73 4.24 -20.75
C LEU A 95 -28.73 3.40 -19.96
N ASN A 96 -27.52 3.93 -19.79
CA ASN A 96 -26.51 3.33 -18.94
C ASN A 96 -26.78 3.68 -17.47
N PRO A 97 -26.98 2.71 -16.56
CA PRO A 97 -27.19 2.98 -15.14
C PRO A 97 -26.04 3.74 -14.47
N LEU A 98 -24.83 3.67 -15.04
CA LEU A 98 -23.67 4.40 -14.55
C LEU A 98 -23.59 5.84 -15.06
N ALA A 99 -24.43 6.28 -16.00
CA ALA A 99 -24.35 7.61 -16.61
C ALA A 99 -24.54 8.75 -15.59
N SER A 100 -25.42 8.56 -14.59
CA SER A 100 -25.71 9.54 -13.53
C SER A 100 -24.68 9.53 -12.39
N ILE A 101 -23.78 8.55 -12.35
CA ILE A 101 -22.74 8.44 -11.33
C ILE A 101 -21.60 9.41 -11.63
N GLY A 102 -21.68 10.59 -11.03
CA GLY A 102 -20.66 11.62 -11.08
C GLY A 102 -19.58 11.44 -10.01
N GLY A 103 -18.32 11.57 -10.42
CA GLY A 103 -17.18 11.71 -9.51
C GLY A 103 -16.66 10.42 -8.86
N SER A 104 -15.59 10.58 -8.08
CA SER A 104 -14.88 9.45 -7.43
C SER A 104 -15.53 8.98 -6.13
N LYS A 105 -16.31 9.84 -5.47
CA LYS A 105 -16.90 9.59 -4.15
C LYS A 105 -17.79 8.34 -4.11
N TYR A 106 -18.59 8.12 -5.16
CA TYR A 106 -19.44 6.94 -5.25
C TYR A 106 -18.65 5.62 -5.20
N PHE A 107 -17.40 5.61 -5.64
CA PHE A 107 -16.57 4.42 -5.69
C PHE A 107 -15.87 4.08 -4.36
N GLU A 108 -15.89 4.98 -3.39
CA GLU A 108 -15.24 4.78 -2.08
C GLU A 108 -15.84 3.58 -1.33
N LYS A 109 -17.16 3.35 -1.47
CA LYS A 109 -17.86 2.24 -0.80
C LYS A 109 -17.42 0.84 -1.21
N PHE A 110 -16.68 0.70 -2.32
CA PHE A 110 -16.18 -0.59 -2.81
C PHE A 110 -14.77 -0.92 -2.32
N VAL A 111 -14.11 0.03 -1.69
CA VAL A 111 -12.70 -0.09 -1.29
C VAL A 111 -12.64 -0.32 0.21
N PRO A 112 -11.91 -1.34 0.68
CA PRO A 112 -11.69 -1.50 2.12
C PRO A 112 -10.93 -0.28 2.67
N GLN A 113 -11.30 0.16 3.87
CA GLN A 113 -10.52 1.19 4.57
C GLN A 113 -9.07 0.71 4.75
N GLN A 114 -8.11 1.63 4.61
CA GLN A 114 -6.70 1.32 4.82
C GLN A 114 -6.48 0.80 6.25
N THR A 115 -5.63 -0.21 6.39
CA THR A 115 -5.21 -0.72 7.69
C THR A 115 -4.15 0.22 8.24
N LEU A 116 -4.49 1.03 9.24
CA LEU A 116 -3.55 1.96 9.87
C LEU A 116 -3.34 1.56 11.32
N ILE A 117 -2.10 1.71 11.80
CA ILE A 117 -1.70 1.39 13.16
C ILE A 117 -1.43 2.68 13.92
N ARG A 118 -1.98 2.79 15.13
CA ARG A 118 -1.70 3.90 16.04
C ARG A 118 -0.30 3.73 16.66
N ASP A 119 0.40 4.83 16.91
CA ASP A 119 1.82 4.76 17.29
C ASP A 119 2.06 4.11 18.65
N ASP A 120 1.13 4.23 19.59
CA ASP A 120 1.18 3.55 20.89
C ASP A 120 1.03 2.02 20.76
N ALA A 121 0.12 1.54 19.90
CA ALA A 121 -0.07 0.12 19.60
C ALA A 121 1.16 -0.47 18.91
N LEU A 122 1.77 0.31 18.00
CA LEU A 122 3.05 -0.04 17.41
C LEU A 122 4.14 -0.18 18.48
N ARG A 123 4.32 0.84 19.35
CA ARG A 123 5.33 0.82 20.42
C ARG A 123 5.14 -0.36 21.38
N LEU A 124 3.89 -0.63 21.77
CA LEU A 124 3.54 -1.76 22.64
C LEU A 124 3.87 -3.10 21.96
N ALA A 125 3.61 -3.24 20.67
CA ALA A 125 3.93 -4.46 19.95
C ALA A 125 5.44 -4.64 19.75
N LEU A 126 6.17 -3.56 19.48
CA LEU A 126 7.63 -3.55 19.35
C LEU A 126 8.34 -3.94 20.65
N SER A 127 7.82 -3.52 21.82
CA SER A 127 8.41 -3.89 23.13
C SER A 127 8.34 -5.39 23.42
N GLN A 128 7.51 -6.13 22.68
CA GLN A 128 7.35 -7.58 22.78
C GLN A 128 8.15 -8.35 21.72
N ILE A 129 8.98 -7.68 20.93
CA ILE A 129 9.85 -8.30 19.92
C ILE A 129 11.23 -8.55 20.51
N ALA A 130 11.76 -9.75 20.31
CA ALA A 130 13.07 -10.13 20.84
C ALA A 130 14.25 -9.72 19.94
N SER A 131 14.05 -9.65 18.62
CA SER A 131 15.11 -9.30 17.68
C SER A 131 15.16 -7.80 17.40
N ASP A 132 16.32 -7.20 17.69
CA ASP A 132 16.58 -5.79 17.41
C ASP A 132 16.59 -5.50 15.90
N ARG A 133 17.05 -6.45 15.06
CA ARG A 133 16.93 -6.36 13.60
C ARG A 133 15.49 -6.20 13.15
N ASP A 134 14.58 -7.02 13.67
CA ASP A 134 13.18 -6.97 13.26
C ASP A 134 12.52 -5.67 13.77
N ILE A 135 12.87 -5.20 14.98
CA ILE A 135 12.44 -3.88 15.50
C ILE A 135 12.93 -2.75 14.58
N ALA A 136 14.21 -2.75 14.21
CA ALA A 136 14.81 -1.75 13.33
C ALA A 136 14.15 -1.71 11.95
N ILE A 137 13.81 -2.88 11.38
CA ILE A 137 13.07 -2.97 10.12
C ILE A 137 11.69 -2.31 10.25
N ILE A 138 10.91 -2.71 11.26
CA ILE A 138 9.52 -2.24 11.42
C ILE A 138 9.52 -0.74 11.70
N GLN A 139 10.32 -0.28 12.66
CA GLN A 139 10.40 1.13 13.00
C GLN A 139 10.99 1.96 11.85
N GLY A 140 11.99 1.44 11.12
CA GLY A 140 12.57 2.11 9.96
C GLY A 140 11.55 2.35 8.86
N VAL A 141 10.73 1.35 8.51
CA VAL A 141 9.63 1.52 7.54
C VAL A 141 8.60 2.54 8.06
N PHE A 142 8.24 2.47 9.34
CA PHE A 142 7.32 3.43 9.97
C PHE A 142 7.85 4.86 9.93
N GLU A 143 9.16 5.08 10.09
CA GLU A 143 9.76 6.42 10.03
C GLU A 143 10.17 6.87 8.63
N GLY A 144 9.91 6.03 7.61
CA GLY A 144 10.07 6.41 6.20
C GLY A 144 11.38 5.97 5.55
N ILE A 145 12.16 5.10 6.18
CA ILE A 145 13.28 4.42 5.54
C ILE A 145 12.72 3.24 4.74
N MET A 146 12.62 3.38 3.43
CA MET A 146 12.08 2.35 2.56
C MET A 146 12.80 2.35 1.20
N GLY A 147 12.62 3.38 0.37
CA GLY A 147 13.13 3.39 -1.00
C GLY A 147 12.55 2.28 -1.90
N ARG A 148 13.04 2.21 -3.13
CA ARG A 148 12.62 1.22 -4.13
C ARG A 148 13.07 -0.17 -3.69
N LYS A 149 12.12 -1.10 -3.61
CA LYS A 149 12.37 -2.48 -3.15
C LYS A 149 13.10 -2.54 -1.80
N TYR A 150 12.82 -1.60 -0.91
CA TYR A 150 13.41 -1.49 0.43
C TYR A 150 14.90 -1.11 0.46
N SER A 151 15.47 -0.62 -0.65
CA SER A 151 16.91 -0.39 -0.79
C SER A 151 17.51 0.52 0.28
N GLU A 152 16.77 1.52 0.77
CA GLU A 152 17.28 2.43 1.80
C GLU A 152 17.61 1.66 3.09
N LEU A 153 16.74 0.72 3.51
CA LEU A 153 17.00 -0.15 4.67
C LEU A 153 18.09 -1.19 4.39
N LEU A 154 18.05 -1.83 3.21
CA LEU A 154 18.98 -2.91 2.87
C LEU A 154 20.42 -2.42 2.67
N ASN A 155 20.61 -1.13 2.36
CA ASN A 155 21.91 -0.52 2.13
C ASN A 155 22.43 0.30 3.33
N LEU A 156 21.63 0.46 4.39
CA LEU A 156 21.96 1.30 5.53
C LEU A 156 23.13 0.73 6.32
N LYS A 157 24.16 1.55 6.56
CA LYS A 157 25.31 1.23 7.40
C LYS A 157 25.36 2.16 8.60
N MET A 158 26.03 1.76 9.68
CA MET A 158 26.13 2.62 10.88
C MET A 158 26.82 3.95 10.61
N LYS A 159 27.78 4.00 9.67
CA LYS A 159 28.44 5.24 9.25
C LYS A 159 27.51 6.23 8.53
N ASP A 160 26.36 5.75 8.06
CA ASP A 160 25.35 6.58 7.41
C ASP A 160 24.37 7.17 8.44
N ILE A 161 24.56 6.92 9.75
CA ILE A 161 23.75 7.44 10.84
C ILE A 161 24.54 8.48 11.64
N ASP A 162 24.09 9.73 11.59
CA ASP A 162 24.52 10.76 12.52
C ASP A 162 23.72 10.60 13.82
N ILE A 163 24.37 10.03 14.84
CA ILE A 163 23.75 9.71 16.13
C ILE A 163 23.42 10.98 16.92
N GLU A 164 24.25 12.03 16.82
CA GLU A 164 24.10 13.28 17.56
C GLU A 164 22.90 14.07 17.06
N HIS A 165 22.83 14.27 15.74
CA HIS A 165 21.74 15.00 15.09
C HIS A 165 20.54 14.12 14.77
N LYS A 166 20.67 12.80 14.94
CA LYS A 166 19.63 11.78 14.66
C LYS A 166 19.20 11.83 13.19
N ILE A 167 20.18 11.92 12.30
CA ILE A 167 19.97 11.99 10.86
C ILE A 167 20.41 10.67 10.23
N ALA A 168 19.54 10.09 9.41
CA ALA A 168 19.88 8.94 8.58
C ALA A 168 20.14 9.39 7.14
N HIS A 169 21.33 9.10 6.63
CA HIS A 169 21.72 9.32 5.24
C HIS A 169 21.36 8.08 4.42
N LEU A 170 20.34 8.20 3.58
CA LEU A 170 19.70 7.09 2.89
C LEU A 170 20.12 7.03 1.43
N LYS A 171 20.35 5.80 0.95
CA LYS A 171 20.71 5.50 -0.44
C LYS A 171 19.60 4.69 -1.10
N ASN A 172 18.84 5.35 -1.96
CA ASN A 172 17.77 4.74 -2.72
C ASN A 172 18.27 4.27 -4.09
N MET A 173 17.94 3.04 -4.48
CA MET A 173 18.32 2.49 -5.79
C MET A 173 17.24 2.84 -6.82
N GLY A 174 17.57 3.71 -7.75
CA GLY A 174 16.71 4.17 -8.83
C GLY A 174 16.29 3.07 -9.81
N ALA A 175 15.49 3.47 -10.80
CA ALA A 175 14.94 2.53 -11.78
C ALA A 175 16.03 1.90 -12.66
N TYR A 176 17.07 2.69 -12.97
CA TYR A 176 18.10 2.41 -13.95
C TYR A 176 19.47 2.12 -13.30
N GLY A 177 19.50 1.91 -11.98
CA GLY A 177 20.73 1.65 -11.22
C GLY A 177 21.40 2.91 -10.69
N ASP A 178 20.84 4.08 -10.97
CA ASP A 178 21.17 5.35 -10.34
C ASP A 178 20.96 5.30 -8.82
N ILE A 179 21.81 6.01 -8.06
CA ILE A 179 21.68 6.13 -6.61
C ILE A 179 21.14 7.52 -6.31
N GLU A 180 19.97 7.57 -5.68
CA GLU A 180 19.40 8.79 -5.14
C GLU A 180 19.69 8.86 -3.65
N GLU A 181 20.33 9.94 -3.21
CA GLU A 181 20.64 10.16 -1.80
C GLU A 181 19.66 11.15 -1.18
N ARG A 182 19.29 10.90 0.07
CA ARG A 182 18.49 11.82 0.87
C ARG A 182 18.79 11.65 2.35
N SER A 183 18.46 12.66 3.13
CA SER A 183 18.63 12.61 4.58
C SER A 183 17.29 12.84 5.26
N ILE A 184 17.00 12.08 6.31
CA ILE A 184 15.80 12.27 7.13
C ILE A 184 16.18 12.32 8.60
N VAL A 185 15.40 13.07 9.38
CA VAL A 185 15.49 13.03 10.84
C VAL A 185 14.75 11.80 11.35
N ILE A 186 15.38 11.03 12.23
CA ILE A 186 14.83 9.83 12.84
C ILE A 186 14.68 9.99 14.35
N SER A 187 13.83 9.17 14.95
CA SER A 187 13.59 9.21 16.39
C SER A 187 14.78 8.65 17.18
N PRO A 188 14.97 9.09 18.44
CA PRO A 188 15.94 8.46 19.34
C PRO A 188 15.71 6.95 19.52
N PHE A 189 14.47 6.49 19.38
CA PHE A 189 14.14 5.08 19.48
C PHE A 189 14.68 4.30 18.28
N LEU A 190 14.54 4.83 17.06
CA LEU A 190 15.08 4.19 15.87
C LEU A 190 16.61 4.18 15.87
N VAL A 191 17.28 5.26 16.30
CA VAL A 191 18.75 5.28 16.45
C VAL A 191 19.21 4.11 17.33
N ARG A 192 18.62 3.94 18.52
CA ARG A 192 18.95 2.84 19.43
C ARG A 192 18.59 1.46 18.87
N ALA A 193 17.53 1.36 18.08
CA ALA A 193 17.17 0.10 17.42
C ALA A 193 18.21 -0.27 16.35
N LEU A 194 18.69 0.70 15.57
CA LEU A 194 19.72 0.51 14.55
C LEU A 194 21.06 0.12 15.17
N GLU A 195 21.48 0.78 16.25
CA GLU A 195 22.71 0.43 16.98
C GLU A 195 22.67 -1.01 17.50
N ARG A 196 21.55 -1.40 18.13
CA ARG A 196 21.38 -2.76 18.65
C ARG A 196 21.29 -3.80 17.53
N ALA A 197 20.59 -3.51 16.44
CA ALA A 197 20.53 -4.38 15.27
C ALA A 197 21.93 -4.60 14.65
N ASN A 198 22.76 -3.56 14.60
CA ASN A 198 24.14 -3.67 14.12
C ASN A 198 25.04 -4.50 15.07
N ALA A 199 24.80 -4.42 16.37
CA ALA A 199 25.51 -5.21 17.37
C ALA A 199 24.98 -6.66 17.50
N GLU A 200 23.80 -6.96 16.95
CA GLU A 200 23.18 -8.29 17.01
C GLU A 200 24.03 -9.31 16.24
N THR A 201 24.54 -10.33 16.94
CA THR A 201 25.33 -11.42 16.36
C THR A 201 24.52 -12.70 16.14
N THR A 202 23.37 -12.81 16.81
CA THR A 202 22.50 -13.98 16.75
C THR A 202 21.06 -13.51 16.62
N TYR A 203 20.39 -14.00 15.58
CA TYR A 203 18.99 -13.72 15.33
C TYR A 203 18.08 -14.66 16.11
N LYS A 204 17.09 -14.09 16.80
CA LYS A 204 16.03 -14.83 17.49
C LYS A 204 14.66 -14.24 17.19
N SER A 205 13.89 -14.91 16.31
CA SER A 205 12.53 -14.47 15.99
C SER A 205 11.55 -14.94 17.05
N ASN A 206 10.66 -14.06 17.53
CA ASN A 206 9.44 -14.42 18.25
C ASN A 206 8.17 -13.88 17.56
N LEU A 207 8.28 -13.52 16.27
CA LEU A 207 7.22 -12.87 15.49
C LEU A 207 6.23 -13.85 14.83
N GLY A 208 6.07 -15.08 15.31
CA GLY A 208 5.09 -16.01 14.74
C GLY A 208 4.84 -17.26 15.57
N ALA A 209 3.68 -17.89 15.34
CA ALA A 209 3.34 -19.19 15.88
C ALA A 209 4.33 -20.23 15.33
N GLY A 210 5.06 -20.89 16.23
CA GLY A 210 6.10 -21.87 15.85
C GLY A 210 7.54 -21.36 15.93
N SER A 211 7.79 -20.14 16.44
CA SER A 211 9.14 -19.76 16.88
C SER A 211 9.52 -20.59 18.11
N SER A 212 10.18 -21.72 17.88
CA SER A 212 10.71 -22.52 18.97
C SER A 212 11.87 -21.76 19.61
N LYS A 213 12.09 -21.92 20.92
CA LYS A 213 13.28 -21.38 21.62
C LYS A 213 14.62 -21.83 20.99
N ARG A 214 14.61 -22.72 19.99
CA ARG A 214 15.77 -23.36 19.35
C ARG A 214 16.13 -22.78 17.98
N ASP A 215 15.37 -21.84 17.42
CA ASP A 215 15.65 -21.27 16.08
C ASP A 215 16.55 -20.02 16.17
N GLU A 216 17.71 -20.17 16.81
CA GLU A 216 18.74 -19.15 16.84
C GLU A 216 19.66 -19.30 15.62
N ALA A 217 19.86 -18.22 14.87
CA ALA A 217 20.72 -18.21 13.70
C ALA A 217 21.85 -17.21 13.88
N LYS A 218 23.10 -17.67 13.77
CA LYS A 218 24.26 -16.77 13.77
C LYS A 218 24.19 -15.84 12.56
N LEU A 219 24.30 -14.55 12.81
CA LEU A 219 24.37 -13.52 11.77
C LEU A 219 25.80 -13.41 11.27
N LYS A 220 25.95 -13.22 9.96
CA LYS A 220 27.26 -12.97 9.35
C LYS A 220 27.65 -11.53 9.64
N GLU A 221 28.91 -11.31 9.99
CA GLU A 221 29.44 -9.95 10.11
C GLU A 221 29.42 -9.25 8.75
N SER A 222 28.92 -8.02 8.74
CA SER A 222 28.80 -7.17 7.55
C SER A 222 28.71 -5.72 7.98
N ASP A 223 29.06 -4.79 7.09
CA ASP A 223 28.89 -3.35 7.33
C ASP A 223 27.41 -2.91 7.40
N TYR A 224 26.50 -3.73 6.88
CA TYR A 224 25.08 -3.42 6.85
C TYR A 224 24.45 -3.64 8.22
N ILE A 225 23.59 -2.71 8.64
CA ILE A 225 22.86 -2.81 9.91
C ILE A 225 21.94 -4.04 9.90
N ILE A 226 21.25 -4.27 8.77
CA ILE A 226 20.36 -5.42 8.62
C ILE A 226 21.16 -6.63 8.12
N LYS A 227 21.69 -7.41 9.07
CA LYS A 227 22.53 -8.58 8.79
C LYS A 227 21.73 -9.81 8.35
N SER A 228 22.36 -10.64 7.53
CA SER A 228 21.86 -11.93 7.06
C SER A 228 22.64 -13.09 7.71
N SER A 229 21.99 -14.24 7.86
CA SER A 229 22.65 -15.46 8.33
C SER A 229 23.34 -16.27 7.22
N LYS A 230 23.07 -15.96 5.94
CA LYS A 230 23.53 -16.77 4.80
C LYS A 230 24.31 -16.01 3.73
N GLN A 231 24.07 -14.71 3.58
CA GLN A 231 24.59 -13.88 2.48
C GLN A 231 25.18 -12.59 3.05
N ASP A 232 25.95 -11.85 2.27
CA ASP A 232 26.49 -10.55 2.73
C ASP A 232 25.41 -9.48 2.82
N GLN A 233 24.40 -9.55 1.93
CA GLN A 233 23.29 -8.61 1.93
C GLN A 233 21.95 -9.37 1.99
N VAL A 234 21.00 -8.80 2.71
CA VAL A 234 19.64 -9.31 2.82
C VAL A 234 18.83 -9.04 1.54
N LYS A 235 17.96 -9.99 1.19
CA LYS A 235 17.01 -9.83 0.07
C LYS A 235 15.84 -8.95 0.49
N SER A 236 15.29 -8.18 -0.44
CA SER A 236 14.10 -7.34 -0.23
C SER A 236 12.88 -8.10 0.30
N THR A 237 12.77 -9.39 -0.01
CA THR A 237 11.71 -10.28 0.51
C THR A 237 11.71 -10.37 2.04
N LEU A 238 12.87 -10.21 2.70
CA LEU A 238 12.98 -10.24 4.16
C LEU A 238 12.09 -9.18 4.81
N ILE A 239 12.11 -7.95 4.28
CA ILE A 239 11.35 -6.82 4.85
C ILE A 239 9.86 -7.12 4.81
N SER A 240 9.36 -7.60 3.67
CA SER A 240 7.96 -8.00 3.52
C SER A 240 7.59 -9.16 4.45
N GLN A 241 8.49 -10.13 4.64
CA GLN A 241 8.27 -11.25 5.56
C GLN A 241 8.21 -10.80 7.03
N VAL A 242 9.11 -9.92 7.46
CA VAL A 242 9.11 -9.37 8.83
C VAL A 242 7.82 -8.61 9.10
N VAL A 243 7.39 -7.74 8.18
CA VAL A 243 6.11 -7.02 8.34
C VAL A 243 4.92 -7.96 8.33
N THR A 244 4.90 -9.00 7.49
CA THR A 244 3.81 -9.99 7.47
C THR A 244 3.72 -10.77 8.78
N LYS A 245 4.85 -11.13 9.37
CA LYS A 245 4.91 -11.80 10.67
C LYS A 245 4.43 -10.87 11.80
N PHE A 246 4.89 -9.62 11.77
CA PHE A 246 4.43 -8.58 12.69
C PHE A 246 2.93 -8.30 12.58
N ALA A 247 2.39 -8.29 11.37
CA ALA A 247 0.97 -8.14 11.07
C ALA A 247 0.12 -9.21 11.75
N VAL A 248 0.57 -10.47 11.77
CA VAL A 248 -0.10 -11.57 12.48
C VAL A 248 -0.10 -11.31 13.99
N LYS A 249 1.02 -10.86 14.56
CA LYS A 249 1.12 -10.53 16.00
C LYS A 249 0.15 -9.40 16.41
N LEU A 250 -0.11 -8.45 15.52
CA LEU A 250 -1.08 -7.37 15.72
C LEU A 250 -2.54 -7.77 15.44
N ASN A 251 -2.83 -9.01 15.05
CA ASN A 251 -4.14 -9.42 14.52
C ASN A 251 -4.60 -8.58 13.32
N LEU A 252 -3.66 -8.10 12.51
CA LEU A 252 -3.89 -7.32 11.29
C LEU A 252 -3.31 -8.04 10.07
N PRO A 253 -3.79 -9.24 9.69
CA PRO A 253 -3.13 -10.11 8.71
C PRO A 253 -3.02 -9.52 7.28
N LYS A 254 -3.70 -8.40 7.01
CA LYS A 254 -3.64 -7.68 5.73
C LYS A 254 -2.64 -6.51 5.74
N LEU A 255 -2.02 -6.21 6.87
CA LEU A 255 -1.05 -5.13 6.99
C LEU A 255 0.16 -5.40 6.09
N THR A 256 0.44 -4.45 5.21
CA THR A 256 1.60 -4.46 4.32
C THR A 256 2.66 -3.47 4.77
N PRO A 257 3.90 -3.54 4.24
CA PRO A 257 4.91 -2.50 4.46
C PRO A 257 4.44 -1.09 4.08
N TYR A 258 3.58 -0.98 3.05
CA TYR A 258 3.00 0.32 2.67
C TYR A 258 2.00 0.84 3.69
N ASP A 259 1.20 -0.04 4.30
CA ASP A 259 0.27 0.34 5.36
C ASP A 259 1.01 0.81 6.62
N LEU A 260 2.11 0.13 6.97
CA LEU A 260 3.00 0.54 8.05
C LEU A 260 3.64 1.92 7.78
N ARG A 261 4.15 2.13 6.56
CA ARG A 261 4.66 3.43 6.12
C ARG A 261 3.58 4.52 6.18
N ASN A 262 2.39 4.23 5.68
CA ASN A 262 1.26 5.17 5.69
C ASN A 262 0.82 5.50 7.13
N SER A 263 0.90 4.54 8.05
CA SER A 263 0.68 4.77 9.48
C SER A 263 1.69 5.79 10.05
N GLY A 264 2.95 5.68 9.66
CA GLY A 264 4.00 6.66 9.98
C GLY A 264 3.73 8.04 9.41
N MET A 265 3.32 8.11 8.14
CA MET A 265 2.92 9.37 7.50
C MET A 265 1.77 10.03 8.26
N LEU A 266 0.77 9.25 8.69
CA LEU A 266 -0.35 9.76 9.48
C LEU A 266 0.09 10.23 10.87
N TYR A 267 0.99 9.51 11.54
CA TYR A 267 1.57 9.93 12.82
C TYR A 267 2.31 11.27 12.69
N MET A 268 3.10 11.45 11.63
CA MET A 268 3.78 12.72 11.36
C MET A 268 2.79 13.85 11.05
N ALA A 269 1.71 13.56 10.30
CA ALA A 269 0.62 14.51 10.07
C ALA A 269 -0.10 14.90 11.37
N LYS A 270 -0.36 13.94 12.26
CA LYS A 270 -0.96 14.17 13.58
C LYS A 270 -0.11 15.11 14.42
N ASN A 271 1.20 14.88 14.49
CA ASN A 271 2.10 15.77 15.25
C ASN A 271 2.06 17.19 14.69
N LYS A 272 2.13 17.36 13.37
CA LYS A 272 2.01 18.68 12.72
C LYS A 272 0.66 19.35 12.97
N TYR A 273 -0.43 18.58 12.94
CA TYR A 273 -1.78 19.06 13.22
C TYR A 273 -1.89 19.59 14.66
N ILE A 274 -1.30 18.90 15.64
CA ILE A 274 -1.25 19.33 17.05
C ILE A 274 -0.38 20.60 17.18
N GLU A 275 0.84 20.59 16.62
CA GLU A 275 1.77 21.73 16.65
C GLU A 275 1.14 23.01 16.07
N LYS A 276 0.36 22.89 15.00
CA LYS A 276 -0.33 24.00 14.33
C LYS A 276 -1.74 24.28 14.84
N LYS A 277 -2.13 23.75 16.01
CA LYS A 277 -3.44 23.98 16.65
C LYS A 277 -4.63 23.66 15.73
N GLY A 278 -4.60 22.48 15.13
CA GLY A 278 -5.72 21.93 14.37
C GLY A 278 -5.72 22.24 12.88
N LYS A 279 -4.57 22.65 12.32
CA LYS A 279 -4.42 22.93 10.88
C LYS A 279 -3.39 22.02 10.25
N LEU A 280 -3.76 21.41 9.14
CA LEU A 280 -2.87 20.63 8.28
C LEU A 280 -2.99 21.17 6.85
N ASP A 281 -1.95 21.83 6.37
CA ASP A 281 -1.96 22.48 5.06
C ASP A 281 -1.21 21.66 4.00
N SER A 282 -1.33 22.06 2.72
CA SER A 282 -0.67 21.37 1.61
C SER A 282 0.85 21.35 1.77
N SER A 283 1.46 22.36 2.41
CA SER A 283 2.92 22.37 2.63
C SER A 283 3.36 21.29 3.62
N ASP A 284 2.54 21.01 4.64
CA ASP A 284 2.76 19.91 5.59
C ASP A 284 2.67 18.56 4.90
N ILE A 285 1.62 18.35 4.10
CA ILE A 285 1.43 17.13 3.31
C ILE A 285 2.64 16.89 2.41
N ASN A 286 3.14 17.96 1.78
CA ASN A 286 4.29 17.89 0.89
C ASN A 286 5.58 17.56 1.65
N ALA A 287 5.79 18.15 2.83
CA ALA A 287 6.92 17.83 3.69
C ALA A 287 6.90 16.36 4.13
N ILE A 288 5.73 15.83 4.49
CA ILE A 288 5.55 14.41 4.83
C ILE A 288 5.84 13.53 3.61
N CYS A 289 5.25 13.83 2.45
CA CYS A 289 5.49 13.05 1.23
C CYS A 289 6.99 13.02 0.84
N ARG A 290 7.70 14.15 1.01
CA ARG A 290 9.16 14.22 0.80
C ARG A 290 9.92 13.38 1.82
N HIS A 291 9.54 13.45 3.11
CA HIS A 291 10.14 12.64 4.17
C HIS A 291 10.02 11.14 3.91
N TYR A 292 8.92 10.67 3.30
CA TYR A 292 8.68 9.26 3.01
C TYR A 292 9.03 8.82 1.57
N ASN A 293 9.66 9.69 0.78
CA ASN A 293 10.00 9.47 -0.63
C ASN A 293 8.80 9.00 -1.47
N THR A 294 7.66 9.67 -1.30
CA THR A 294 6.40 9.34 -2.00
C THR A 294 6.00 10.37 -3.06
N THR A 295 6.89 11.32 -3.39
CA THR A 295 6.70 12.30 -4.46
C THR A 295 7.05 11.70 -5.83
N SER A 296 6.42 12.20 -6.91
CA SER A 296 6.72 11.75 -8.28
C SER A 296 8.10 12.26 -8.74
N LYS A 297 8.65 11.61 -9.77
CA LYS A 297 9.73 12.15 -10.61
C LYS A 297 9.38 13.59 -11.00
N ASP A 298 10.37 14.47 -10.90
CA ASP A 298 10.35 15.90 -11.29
C ASP A 298 9.86 16.89 -10.23
N GLY A 299 9.72 16.48 -8.96
CA GLY A 299 9.46 17.41 -7.85
C GLY A 299 8.02 17.92 -7.77
N GLU A 300 7.19 17.61 -8.77
CA GLU A 300 5.74 17.82 -8.74
C GLU A 300 5.01 16.67 -8.05
N ILE A 301 4.02 17.04 -7.25
CA ILE A 301 3.44 16.16 -6.24
C ILE A 301 2.18 15.52 -6.81
N TYR A 302 2.39 14.51 -7.66
CA TYR A 302 1.28 13.81 -8.31
C TYR A 302 0.45 12.95 -7.33
N PHE A 303 1.07 12.47 -6.25
CA PHE A 303 0.45 11.51 -5.32
C PHE A 303 -0.19 12.13 -4.06
N SER A 304 0.02 13.43 -3.76
CA SER A 304 -0.58 14.04 -2.57
C SER A 304 -2.09 13.96 -2.60
N THR A 305 -2.72 14.21 -3.76
CA THR A 305 -4.18 14.14 -3.93
C THR A 305 -4.75 12.75 -3.64
N THR A 306 -4.00 11.69 -3.97
CA THR A 306 -4.44 10.31 -3.66
C THR A 306 -4.28 10.03 -2.18
N TYR A 307 -3.13 10.37 -1.59
CA TYR A 307 -2.92 10.13 -0.16
C TYR A 307 -3.85 10.95 0.73
N THR A 308 -4.07 12.23 0.42
CA THR A 308 -4.97 13.10 1.18
C THR A 308 -6.42 12.66 1.06
N ARG A 309 -6.83 12.09 -0.07
CA ARG A 309 -8.17 11.49 -0.19
C ARG A 309 -8.28 10.18 0.57
N ASP A 310 -7.24 9.36 0.57
CA ASP A 310 -7.30 8.00 1.10
C ASP A 310 -7.11 7.92 2.63
N PHE A 311 -6.09 8.59 3.18
CA PHE A 311 -5.77 8.48 4.62
C PHE A 311 -5.06 9.70 5.24
N LEU A 312 -4.32 10.48 4.46
CA LEU A 312 -3.50 11.58 4.98
C LEU A 312 -4.33 12.87 5.08
N ASN A 313 -5.40 12.83 5.88
CA ASN A 313 -6.35 13.92 6.07
C ASN A 313 -6.79 14.05 7.54
N VAL A 314 -7.37 15.21 7.86
CA VAL A 314 -7.83 15.54 9.22
C VAL A 314 -8.89 14.57 9.72
N GLU A 315 -9.80 14.12 8.85
CA GLU A 315 -10.84 13.14 9.23
C GLU A 315 -10.21 11.83 9.73
N THR A 316 -9.20 11.33 9.04
CA THR A 316 -8.48 10.11 9.44
C THR A 316 -7.66 10.32 10.69
N ILE A 317 -7.03 11.49 10.88
CA ILE A 317 -6.33 11.82 12.13
C ILE A 317 -7.32 11.75 13.30
N LYS A 318 -8.45 12.46 13.21
CA LYS A 318 -9.50 12.46 14.24
C LYS A 318 -10.08 11.08 14.50
N ARG A 319 -10.21 10.25 13.46
CA ARG A 319 -10.71 8.88 13.59
C ARG A 319 -9.75 7.94 14.33
N ILE A 320 -8.44 8.09 14.11
CA ILE A 320 -7.41 7.19 14.67
C ILE A 320 -6.88 7.68 16.02
N TYR A 321 -6.81 9.01 16.21
CA TYR A 321 -6.21 9.67 17.37
C TYR A 321 -7.23 10.53 18.12
N SER A 322 -8.51 10.16 18.13
CA SER A 322 -9.61 10.99 18.67
C SER A 322 -9.32 11.54 20.07
N ASP A 323 -8.65 10.77 20.91
CA ASP A 323 -8.27 11.08 22.29
C ASP A 323 -7.12 12.10 22.43
N GLU A 324 -6.38 12.39 21.35
CA GLU A 324 -5.22 13.31 21.37
C GLU A 324 -5.47 14.64 20.64
N VAL A 325 -6.55 14.74 19.85
CA VAL A 325 -6.81 15.88 18.95
C VAL A 325 -8.11 16.65 19.23
N GLU A 326 -8.72 16.43 20.39
CA GLU A 326 -9.83 17.26 20.92
C GLU A 326 -9.36 18.62 21.46
#